data_AF-A0A3L6JMN6-F1
#
_entry.id   AF-A0A3L6JMN6-F1
#
_cell.length_a   1.000
_cell.length_b   1.000
_cell.length_c   1.000
_cell.angle_alpha   90.00
_cell.angle_beta   90.00
_cell.angle_gamma   90.00
#
_symmetry.space_group_name_H-M   'P 1'
#
loop_
_entity.id
_entity.type
_entity.pdbx_description
1 polymer ?
#
loop_
_entity_poly.entity_id
_entity_poly.type
_entity_poly.pdbx_seq_one_letter_code
_entity_poly.pdbx_strand_id
1 'polypeptide(L)'
;MDQRLEQARVLYVDRRRIALAAMIVIFSVMFYLFYSPGIYAIPSEPLVLPPGWVQGFRIVYSFNTVGFLLALSVMVFVYAFWCWAFLPIPAVNYTLAVLRGVFGPGAEISQRIGRRFRVSLAQTTWIDMACRIKEQASGIWFLYRLTSSPMSGPHLEDIAMRHGLSSKDGCFDAWVTSDELHQRSILMVRAISLSAQ
;
A
#
# COMPACT_ATOMS: atom_id res chain seq x y z
N MET A 1 -23.23 1.90 0.65
CA MET A 1 -21.81 2.05 1.03
C MET A 1 -21.79 2.78 2.37
N ASP A 2 -21.08 2.25 3.36
CA ASP A 2 -21.04 2.82 4.71
C ASP A 2 -20.48 4.25 4.73
N GLN A 3 -21.09 5.18 5.49
CA GLN A 3 -20.69 6.59 5.56
C GLN A 3 -19.18 6.76 5.88
N ARG A 4 -18.62 5.86 6.70
CA ARG A 4 -17.19 5.88 7.06
C ARG A 4 -16.28 5.54 5.88
N LEU A 5 -16.68 4.63 5.01
CA LEU A 5 -15.92 4.26 3.82
C LEU A 5 -15.99 5.36 2.77
N GLU A 6 -17.13 6.04 2.66
CA GLU A 6 -17.28 7.19 1.77
C GLU A 6 -16.41 8.37 2.23
N GLN A 7 -16.41 8.69 3.53
CA GLN A 7 -15.50 9.68 4.11
C GLN A 7 -14.03 9.29 3.91
N ALA A 8 -13.68 8.02 4.07
CA ALA A 8 -12.32 7.53 3.82
C ALA A 8 -11.90 7.72 2.36
N ARG A 9 -12.82 7.47 1.42
CA ARG A 9 -12.58 7.66 -0.02
C ARG A 9 -12.29 9.12 -0.33
N VAL A 10 -13.16 10.04 0.11
CA VAL A 10 -12.98 11.48 -0.14
C VAL A 10 -11.66 11.95 0.45
N LEU A 11 -11.37 11.57 1.71
CA LEU A 11 -10.13 11.94 2.38
C LEU A 11 -8.89 11.39 1.67
N TYR A 12 -8.96 10.19 1.10
CA TYR A 12 -7.86 9.60 0.32
C TYR A 12 -7.59 10.41 -0.96
N VAL A 13 -8.64 10.75 -1.70
CA VAL A 13 -8.53 11.54 -2.93
C VAL A 13 -7.98 12.93 -2.63
N ASP A 14 -8.47 13.60 -1.58
CA ASP A 14 -8.01 14.93 -1.20
C ASP A 14 -6.55 14.93 -0.76
N ARG A 15 -6.15 13.98 0.10
CA ARG A 15 -4.75 13.84 0.52
C ARG A 15 -3.82 13.58 -0.66
N ARG A 16 -4.26 12.78 -1.63
CA ARG A 16 -3.49 12.51 -2.86
C ARG A 16 -3.32 13.78 -3.70
N ARG A 17 -4.38 14.58 -3.85
CA ARG A 17 -4.33 15.88 -4.55
C ARG A 17 -3.40 16.87 -3.86
N ILE A 18 -3.49 16.99 -2.53
CA ILE A 18 -2.61 17.86 -1.74
C ILE A 18 -1.15 17.41 -1.88
N ALA A 19 -0.88 16.11 -1.76
CA ALA A 19 0.47 15.57 -1.91
C ALA A 19 1.04 15.80 -3.33
N LEU A 20 0.20 15.66 -4.36
CA LEU A 20 0.59 15.94 -5.74
C LEU A 20 0.86 17.45 -5.95
N ALA A 21 0.03 18.33 -5.40
CA ALA A 21 0.27 19.77 -5.45
C ALA A 21 1.59 20.16 -4.73
N ALA A 22 1.85 19.58 -3.56
CA ALA A 22 3.11 19.77 -2.84
C ALA A 22 4.31 19.26 -3.65
N MET A 23 4.19 18.11 -4.32
CA MET A 23 5.23 17.61 -5.23
C MET A 23 5.51 18.57 -6.39
N ILE A 24 4.48 19.18 -6.98
CA ILE A 24 4.67 20.17 -8.05
C ILE A 24 5.45 21.38 -7.53
N VAL A 25 5.10 21.91 -6.35
CA VAL A 25 5.82 23.04 -5.74
C VAL A 25 7.28 22.69 -5.44
N ILE A 26 7.53 21.54 -4.81
CA ILE A 26 8.90 21.08 -4.51
C ILE A 26 9.68 20.87 -5.81
N PHE A 27 9.06 20.29 -6.83
CA PHE A 27 9.67 20.13 -8.15
C PHE A 27 10.06 21.48 -8.75
N SER A 28 9.17 22.49 -8.71
CA SER A 28 9.48 23.84 -9.20
C SER A 28 10.64 24.48 -8.44
N VAL A 29 10.69 24.33 -7.12
CA VAL A 29 11.79 24.82 -6.29
C VAL A 29 13.10 24.11 -6.60
N MET A 30 13.08 22.77 -6.72
CA MET A 30 14.27 21.99 -7.07
C MET A 30 14.75 22.34 -8.48
N PHE A 31 13.84 22.50 -9.43
CA PHE A 31 14.18 22.94 -10.78
C PHE A 31 14.86 24.31 -10.75
N TYR A 32 14.32 25.27 -9.99
CA TYR A 32 14.98 26.56 -9.80
C TYR A 32 16.37 26.42 -9.14
N LEU A 33 16.49 25.62 -8.07
CA LEU A 33 17.74 25.43 -7.36
C LEU A 33 18.82 24.75 -8.20
N PHE A 34 18.48 23.80 -9.08
CA PHE A 34 19.48 23.10 -9.89
C PHE A 34 19.78 23.80 -11.22
N TYR A 35 18.88 24.67 -11.69
CA TYR A 35 18.98 25.34 -12.99
C TYR A 35 18.95 26.88 -12.90
N SER A 36 19.20 27.48 -11.72
CA SER A 36 19.35 28.93 -11.61
C SER A 36 20.64 29.41 -12.30
N PRO A 37 20.67 30.65 -12.84
CA PRO A 37 21.81 31.17 -13.60
C PRO A 37 23.15 31.14 -12.86
N GLY A 38 23.14 31.22 -11.51
CA GLY A 38 24.35 31.26 -10.69
C GLY A 38 25.13 29.94 -10.62
N ILE A 39 24.50 28.80 -10.94
CA ILE A 39 25.12 27.47 -10.76
C ILE A 39 25.73 26.95 -12.07
N TYR A 40 25.24 27.43 -13.22
CA TYR A 40 25.90 27.23 -14.53
C TYR A 40 27.30 27.86 -14.60
N ALA A 41 27.64 28.77 -13.68
CA ALA A 41 28.92 29.46 -13.61
C ALA A 41 30.00 28.70 -12.81
N ILE A 42 29.69 27.56 -12.19
CA ILE A 42 30.67 26.78 -11.42
C ILE A 42 31.60 26.03 -12.40
N PRO A 43 32.92 26.30 -12.41
CA PRO A 43 33.83 25.70 -13.37
C PRO A 43 33.99 24.20 -13.10
N SER A 44 33.56 23.36 -14.03
CA SER A 44 33.87 21.92 -14.06
C SER A 44 35.31 21.72 -14.54
N GLU A 45 36.14 21.00 -13.77
CA GLU A 45 37.50 20.61 -14.20
C GLU A 45 37.48 19.90 -15.57
N PRO A 46 38.48 20.13 -16.44
CA PRO A 46 38.43 19.67 -17.82
C PRO A 46 38.70 18.16 -17.90
N LEU A 47 37.63 17.37 -18.00
CA LEU A 47 37.70 15.98 -18.44
C LEU A 47 38.07 15.97 -19.93
N VAL A 48 39.24 15.42 -20.27
CA VAL A 48 39.74 15.35 -21.65
C VAL A 48 38.89 14.36 -22.47
N LEU A 49 37.84 14.87 -23.11
CA LEU A 49 36.95 14.13 -24.02
C LEU A 49 36.92 14.84 -25.39
N PRO A 50 36.62 14.13 -26.49
CA PRO A 50 36.59 14.69 -27.84
C PRO A 50 35.59 15.86 -27.98
N PRO A 51 35.87 16.90 -28.79
CA PRO A 51 35.19 18.18 -28.75
C PRO A 51 33.67 18.12 -29.03
N GLY A 52 33.21 17.15 -29.83
CA GLY A 52 31.77 16.93 -30.09
C GLY A 52 31.01 16.23 -28.96
N TRP A 53 31.71 15.45 -28.12
CA TRP A 53 31.14 14.78 -26.96
C TRP A 53 31.10 15.70 -25.74
N VAL A 54 32.07 16.61 -25.61
CA VAL A 54 32.16 17.57 -24.50
C VAL A 54 30.96 18.50 -24.43
N GLN A 55 30.43 18.99 -25.56
CA GLN A 55 29.27 19.89 -25.54
C GLN A 55 27.98 19.18 -25.11
N GLY A 56 27.76 17.94 -25.57
CA GLY A 56 26.59 17.13 -25.15
C GLY A 56 26.69 16.67 -23.69
N PHE A 57 27.86 16.19 -23.27
CA PHE A 57 28.07 15.70 -21.90
C PHE A 57 28.14 16.84 -20.87
N ARG A 58 28.60 18.04 -21.23
CA ARG A 58 28.65 19.17 -20.28
C ARG A 58 27.26 19.73 -19.95
N ILE A 59 26.29 19.56 -20.86
CA ILE A 59 24.89 19.92 -20.65
C ILE A 59 24.14 18.80 -19.91
N VAL A 60 24.41 17.54 -20.25
CA VAL A 60 23.66 16.38 -19.71
C VAL A 60 24.24 15.84 -18.39
N TYR A 61 25.56 15.90 -18.21
CA TYR A 61 26.30 15.34 -17.07
C TYR A 61 26.86 16.44 -16.15
N SER A 62 26.10 17.51 -15.93
CA SER A 62 26.39 18.37 -14.78
C SER A 62 25.97 17.61 -13.51
N PHE A 63 26.72 17.76 -12.41
CA PHE A 63 26.32 17.24 -11.09
C PHE A 63 24.87 17.63 -10.74
N ASN A 64 24.37 18.73 -11.30
CA ASN A 64 23.01 19.21 -11.15
C ASN A 64 21.97 18.29 -11.78
N THR A 65 22.21 17.75 -12.98
CA THR A 65 21.25 16.83 -13.63
C THR A 65 21.11 15.53 -12.84
N VAL A 66 22.23 14.99 -12.33
CA VAL A 66 22.22 13.79 -11.48
C VAL A 66 21.53 14.07 -10.14
N GLY A 67 21.85 15.20 -9.50
CA GLY A 67 21.22 15.64 -8.25
C GLY A 67 19.71 15.87 -8.41
N PHE A 68 19.29 16.47 -9.52
CA PHE A 68 17.89 16.69 -9.85
C PHE A 68 17.12 15.39 -10.08
N LEU A 69 17.69 14.45 -10.86
CA LEU A 69 17.07 13.14 -11.08
C LEU A 69 16.97 12.32 -9.79
N LEU A 70 17.99 12.39 -8.92
CA LEU A 70 17.95 11.75 -7.61
C LEU A 70 16.86 12.37 -6.72
N ALA A 71 16.78 13.71 -6.67
CA ALA A 71 15.75 14.42 -5.91
C ALA A 71 14.33 14.06 -6.41
N LEU A 72 14.14 14.02 -7.74
CA LEU A 72 12.87 13.62 -8.36
C LEU A 72 12.51 12.17 -8.02
N SER A 73 13.49 11.26 -8.07
CA SER A 73 13.30 9.85 -7.73
C SER A 73 12.90 9.68 -6.26
N VAL A 74 13.57 10.38 -5.35
CA VAL A 74 13.23 10.40 -3.92
C VAL A 74 11.83 10.97 -3.72
N MET A 75 11.47 12.05 -4.41
CA MET A 75 10.15 12.68 -4.30
C MET A 75 9.03 11.72 -4.74
N VAL A 76 9.19 11.06 -5.89
CA VAL A 76 8.24 10.05 -6.39
C VAL A 76 8.16 8.86 -5.43
N PHE A 77 9.30 8.40 -4.89
CA PHE A 77 9.33 7.32 -3.92
C PHE A 77 8.60 7.69 -2.62
N VAL A 78 8.81 8.89 -2.08
CA VAL A 78 8.11 9.38 -0.88
C VAL A 78 6.61 9.45 -1.13
N TYR A 79 6.18 9.96 -2.29
CA TYR A 79 4.76 10.01 -2.65
C TYR A 79 4.15 8.61 -2.80
N ALA A 80 4.83 7.69 -3.49
CA ALA A 80 4.39 6.32 -3.66
C ALA A 80 4.32 5.59 -2.31
N PHE A 81 5.34 5.76 -1.47
CA PHE A 81 5.38 5.23 -0.11
C PHE A 81 4.24 5.77 0.74
N TRP A 82 3.99 7.08 0.71
CA TRP A 82 2.88 7.69 1.44
C TRP A 82 1.52 7.17 0.96
N CYS A 83 1.33 7.11 -0.36
CA CYS A 83 0.10 6.60 -0.97
C CYS A 83 -0.11 5.10 -0.73
N TRP A 84 0.94 4.33 -0.41
CA TRP A 84 0.85 2.91 -0.13
C TRP A 84 0.73 2.61 1.38
N ALA A 85 1.54 3.25 2.22
CA ALA A 85 1.71 2.94 3.63
C ALA A 85 0.47 3.32 4.47
N PHE A 86 -0.18 4.44 4.12
CA PHE A 86 -1.24 5.01 4.95
C PHE A 86 -2.62 4.60 4.45
N LEU A 87 -3.43 4.09 5.39
CA LEU A 87 -4.87 3.95 5.23
C LEU A 87 -5.55 5.17 5.90
N PRO A 88 -6.57 5.80 5.28
CA PRO A 88 -7.34 6.84 5.95
C PRO A 88 -7.93 6.34 7.28
N ILE A 89 -7.86 7.17 8.33
CA ILE A 89 -8.37 6.84 9.67
C ILE A 89 -9.82 6.31 9.64
N PRO A 90 -10.77 6.87 8.86
CA PRO A 90 -12.12 6.33 8.83
C PRO A 90 -12.22 4.89 8.30
N ALA A 91 -11.37 4.51 7.32
CA ALA A 91 -11.29 3.14 6.83
C ALA A 91 -10.61 2.20 7.84
N VAL A 92 -9.62 2.70 8.60
CA VAL A 92 -9.04 1.95 9.73
C VAL A 92 -10.12 1.66 10.77
N ASN A 93 -10.88 2.67 11.19
CA ASN A 93 -11.94 2.53 12.19
C ASN A 93 -13.06 1.59 11.72
N TYR A 94 -13.46 1.67 10.45
CA TYR A 94 -14.40 0.72 9.86
C TYR A 94 -13.88 -0.72 9.96
N THR A 95 -12.64 -0.95 9.48
CA THR A 95 -12.04 -2.28 9.43
C THR A 95 -11.89 -2.86 10.85
N LEU A 96 -11.43 -2.06 11.81
CA LEU A 96 -11.33 -2.45 13.22
C LEU A 96 -12.70 -2.75 13.83
N ALA A 97 -13.74 -1.98 13.49
CA ALA A 97 -15.09 -2.23 13.98
C ALA A 97 -15.65 -3.56 13.45
N VAL A 98 -15.47 -3.85 12.15
CA VAL A 98 -15.86 -5.15 11.56
C VAL A 98 -15.11 -6.29 12.23
N LEU A 99 -13.80 -6.16 12.40
CA LEU A 99 -12.97 -7.17 13.07
C LEU A 99 -13.42 -7.41 14.52
N ARG A 100 -13.59 -6.35 15.31
CA ARG A 100 -14.09 -6.49 16.69
C ARG A 100 -15.51 -7.04 16.75
N GLY A 101 -16.34 -6.77 15.75
CA GLY A 101 -17.68 -7.35 15.64
C GLY A 101 -17.66 -8.85 15.33
N VAL A 102 -16.72 -9.32 14.51
CA VAL A 102 -16.59 -10.75 14.14
C VAL A 102 -15.91 -11.56 15.23
N PHE A 103 -14.79 -11.06 15.76
CA PHE A 103 -13.91 -11.81 16.68
C PHE A 103 -14.19 -11.49 18.17
N GLY A 104 -15.03 -10.49 18.44
CA GLY A 104 -15.38 -10.06 19.79
C GLY A 104 -14.42 -9.03 20.38
N PRO A 105 -14.76 -8.46 21.56
CA PRO A 105 -13.99 -7.38 22.20
C PRO A 105 -12.65 -7.84 22.79
N GLY A 106 -12.47 -9.13 23.05
CA GLY A 106 -11.24 -9.71 23.61
C GLY A 106 -10.19 -10.13 22.55
N ALA A 107 -10.47 -9.95 21.26
CA ALA A 107 -9.55 -10.35 20.21
C ALA A 107 -8.34 -9.41 20.12
N GLU A 108 -7.14 -9.98 20.11
CA GLU A 108 -5.91 -9.22 19.88
C GLU A 108 -5.79 -8.85 18.40
N ILE A 109 -6.11 -7.60 18.08
CA ILE A 109 -6.02 -7.04 16.73
C ILE A 109 -4.84 -6.07 16.68
N SER A 110 -3.79 -6.43 15.96
CA SER A 110 -2.63 -5.57 15.75
C SER A 110 -2.66 -4.95 14.36
N GLN A 111 -2.52 -3.62 14.28
CA GLN A 111 -2.35 -2.92 13.01
C GLN A 111 -0.86 -2.85 12.66
N ARG A 112 -0.51 -3.27 11.44
CA ARG A 112 0.83 -3.21 10.89
C ARG A 112 0.91 -2.14 9.79
N ILE A 113 2.15 -1.71 9.50
CA ILE A 113 2.45 -0.78 8.41
C ILE A 113 1.91 -1.35 7.07
N GLY A 114 1.43 -0.47 6.19
CA GLY A 114 1.02 -0.87 4.85
C GLY A 114 -0.39 -1.44 4.77
N ARG A 115 -1.33 -0.90 5.56
CA ARG A 115 -2.76 -1.24 5.52
C ARG A 115 -3.05 -2.70 5.90
N ARG A 116 -2.25 -3.25 6.81
CA ARG A 116 -2.32 -4.64 7.25
C ARG A 116 -2.85 -4.70 8.68
N PHE A 117 -3.71 -5.68 8.94
CA PHE A 117 -4.24 -6.00 10.25
C PHE A 117 -3.97 -7.47 10.50
N ARG A 118 -3.57 -7.82 11.72
CA ARG A 118 -3.43 -9.20 12.15
C ARG A 118 -4.36 -9.44 13.33
N VAL A 119 -5.17 -10.46 13.23
CA VAL A 119 -6.03 -10.95 14.31
C VAL A 119 -5.42 -12.24 14.84
N SER A 120 -5.04 -12.27 16.12
CA SER A 120 -4.61 -13.49 16.79
C SER A 120 -5.83 -14.24 17.31
N LEU A 121 -5.97 -15.51 16.93
CA LEU A 121 -7.09 -16.38 17.32
C LEU A 121 -6.70 -17.31 18.49
N ALA A 122 -5.51 -17.90 18.41
CA ALA A 122 -4.90 -18.71 19.46
C ALA A 122 -3.37 -18.56 19.40
N GLN A 123 -2.63 -19.30 20.26
CA GLN A 123 -1.17 -19.16 20.40
C GLN A 123 -0.38 -19.28 19.08
N THR A 124 -0.87 -20.06 18.11
CA THR A 124 -0.19 -20.30 16.82
C THR A 124 -1.06 -19.97 15.60
N THR A 125 -2.29 -19.51 15.79
CA THR A 125 -3.22 -19.23 14.69
C THR A 125 -3.55 -17.76 14.59
N TRP A 126 -3.45 -17.23 13.38
CA TRP A 126 -3.75 -15.83 13.10
C TRP A 126 -4.41 -15.67 11.74
N ILE A 127 -5.11 -14.55 11.55
CA ILE A 127 -5.61 -14.11 10.26
C ILE A 127 -4.95 -12.78 9.95
N ASP A 128 -4.24 -12.74 8.82
CA ASP A 128 -3.71 -11.52 8.23
C ASP A 128 -4.72 -10.94 7.24
N MET A 129 -5.08 -9.68 7.43
CA MET A 129 -5.94 -8.92 6.54
C MET A 129 -5.14 -7.78 5.92
N ALA A 130 -5.15 -7.65 4.59
CA ALA A 130 -4.52 -6.55 3.89
C ALA A 130 -5.55 -5.76 3.07
N CYS A 131 -5.68 -4.46 3.33
CA CYS A 131 -6.58 -3.59 2.58
C CYS A 131 -5.85 -2.97 1.38
N ARG A 132 -6.40 -3.16 0.18
CA ARG A 132 -6.02 -2.46 -1.04
C ARG A 132 -7.09 -1.43 -1.40
N ILE A 133 -6.64 -0.22 -1.73
CA ILE A 133 -7.50 0.80 -2.30
C ILE A 133 -7.41 0.65 -3.82
N LYS A 134 -8.51 0.29 -4.48
CA LYS A 134 -8.58 0.20 -5.94
C LYS A 134 -9.35 1.42 -6.48
N GLU A 135 -8.67 2.25 -7.25
CA GLU A 135 -9.31 3.17 -8.19
C GLU A 135 -9.68 2.37 -9.45
N GLN A 136 -10.78 1.60 -9.42
CA GLN A 136 -11.29 0.93 -10.62
C GLN A 136 -12.73 1.37 -10.91
N ALA A 137 -13.10 1.29 -12.19
CA ALA A 137 -14.42 1.64 -12.72
C ALA A 137 -15.57 0.80 -12.14
N SER A 138 -15.28 -0.27 -11.41
CA SER A 138 -16.27 -1.16 -10.77
C SER A 138 -16.97 -0.57 -9.54
N GLY A 139 -16.63 0.66 -9.13
CA GLY A 139 -17.24 1.32 -7.97
C GLY A 139 -16.75 0.82 -6.60
N ILE A 140 -15.96 -0.25 -6.56
CA ILE A 140 -15.41 -0.83 -5.33
C ILE A 140 -14.05 -0.20 -5.01
N TRP A 141 -14.02 0.62 -3.96
CA TRP A 141 -12.82 1.34 -3.55
C TRP A 141 -11.93 0.57 -2.58
N PHE A 142 -12.51 -0.25 -1.71
CA PHE A 142 -11.79 -0.97 -0.67
C PHE A 142 -11.93 -2.48 -0.89
N LEU A 143 -10.80 -3.14 -1.14
CA LEU A 143 -10.71 -4.58 -1.33
C LEU A 143 -9.80 -5.15 -0.25
N TYR A 144 -10.28 -6.16 0.46
CA TYR A 144 -9.56 -6.80 1.55
C TYR A 144 -9.08 -8.17 1.09
N ARG A 145 -7.80 -8.47 1.35
CA ARG A 145 -7.28 -9.83 1.27
C ARG A 145 -7.29 -10.42 2.66
N LEU A 146 -7.89 -11.58 2.83
CA LEU A 146 -7.84 -12.37 4.07
C LEU A 146 -6.93 -13.56 3.84
N THR A 147 -5.94 -13.76 4.71
CA THR A 147 -4.98 -14.86 4.61
C THR A 147 -4.80 -15.49 5.99
N SER A 148 -4.94 -16.82 6.09
CA SER A 148 -4.79 -17.52 7.37
C SER A 148 -3.31 -17.77 7.67
N SER A 149 -3.02 -18.15 8.91
CA SER A 149 -1.78 -18.85 9.24
C SER A 149 -1.65 -20.13 8.41
N PRO A 150 -0.42 -20.61 8.15
CA PRO A 150 -0.20 -21.91 7.53
C PRO A 150 -0.81 -23.03 8.36
N MET A 151 -1.47 -23.96 7.69
CA MET A 151 -2.12 -25.12 8.27
C MET A 151 -1.65 -26.37 7.52
N SER A 152 -1.59 -27.48 8.23
CA SER A 152 -1.16 -28.77 7.69
C SER A 152 -2.37 -29.70 7.72
N GLY A 153 -2.92 -30.04 6.55
CA GLY A 153 -4.08 -30.94 6.48
C GLY A 153 -4.31 -31.47 5.07
N PRO A 154 -4.63 -32.76 4.89
CA PRO A 154 -4.86 -33.36 3.57
C PRO A 154 -6.13 -32.85 2.89
N HIS A 155 -7.09 -32.30 3.64
CA HIS A 155 -8.39 -31.83 3.15
C HIS A 155 -8.54 -30.30 3.08
N LEU A 156 -7.43 -29.55 3.14
CA LEU A 156 -7.47 -28.09 3.15
C LEU A 156 -8.16 -27.52 1.91
N GLU A 157 -7.89 -28.08 0.74
CA GLU A 157 -8.49 -27.59 -0.51
C GLU A 157 -10.00 -27.79 -0.54
N ASP A 158 -10.50 -28.95 -0.12
CA ASP A 158 -11.92 -29.23 0.00
C ASP A 158 -12.62 -28.31 1.01
N ILE A 159 -12.00 -28.09 2.18
CA ILE A 159 -12.53 -27.19 3.20
C ILE A 159 -12.58 -25.76 2.67
N ALA A 160 -11.53 -25.30 1.98
CA ALA A 160 -11.46 -23.97 1.39
C ALA A 160 -12.59 -23.76 0.37
N MET A 161 -12.74 -24.70 -0.57
CA MET A 161 -13.75 -24.62 -1.64
C MET A 161 -15.17 -24.59 -1.08
N ARG A 162 -15.48 -25.38 -0.04
CA ARG A 162 -16.81 -25.38 0.62
C ARG A 162 -17.15 -24.03 1.27
N HIS A 163 -16.15 -23.26 1.67
CA HIS A 163 -16.32 -21.94 2.29
C HIS A 163 -16.09 -20.79 1.29
N GLY A 164 -15.90 -21.10 0.01
CA GLY A 164 -15.61 -20.14 -1.06
C GLY A 164 -14.28 -19.40 -0.85
N LEU A 165 -13.28 -20.10 -0.33
CA LEU A 165 -11.91 -19.63 -0.12
C LEU A 165 -10.98 -20.38 -1.08
N SER A 166 -9.82 -19.79 -1.39
CA SER A 166 -8.74 -20.50 -2.06
C SER A 166 -7.82 -21.12 -1.02
N SER A 167 -7.25 -22.29 -1.30
CA SER A 167 -6.10 -22.81 -0.56
C SER A 167 -4.83 -22.54 -1.37
N LYS A 168 -3.80 -21.96 -0.77
CA LYS A 168 -2.50 -21.76 -1.40
C LYS A 168 -1.40 -21.83 -0.36
N ASP A 169 -0.36 -22.64 -0.62
CA ASP A 169 0.80 -22.82 0.26
C ASP A 169 0.39 -23.19 1.72
N GLY A 170 -0.64 -24.04 1.86
CA GLY A 170 -1.19 -24.44 3.17
C GLY A 170 -1.98 -23.34 3.90
N CYS A 171 -2.28 -22.22 3.25
CA CYS A 171 -3.05 -21.12 3.82
C CYS A 171 -4.40 -20.97 3.10
N PHE A 172 -5.44 -20.57 3.82
CA PHE A 172 -6.66 -20.05 3.21
C PHE A 172 -6.44 -18.60 2.78
N ASP A 173 -6.82 -18.28 1.54
CA ASP A 173 -6.71 -16.96 0.95
C ASP A 173 -8.01 -16.56 0.26
N ALA A 174 -8.46 -15.31 0.47
CA ALA A 174 -9.65 -14.78 -0.18
C ALA A 174 -9.54 -13.27 -0.41
N TRP A 175 -10.06 -12.82 -1.55
CA TRP A 175 -10.25 -11.40 -1.84
C TRP A 175 -11.73 -11.07 -1.66
N VAL A 176 -12.01 -10.08 -0.81
CA VAL A 176 -13.37 -9.74 -0.40
C VAL A 176 -13.58 -8.24 -0.47
N THR A 177 -14.80 -7.84 -0.81
CA THR A 177 -15.22 -6.43 -0.79
C THR A 177 -15.54 -5.99 0.63
N SER A 178 -15.72 -4.68 0.85
CA SER A 178 -16.15 -4.15 2.15
C SER A 178 -17.45 -4.78 2.66
N ASP A 179 -18.35 -5.12 1.76
CA ASP A 179 -19.71 -5.59 2.06
C ASP A 179 -19.70 -7.08 2.45
N GLU A 180 -18.81 -7.85 1.84
CA GLU A 180 -18.62 -9.27 2.15
C GLU A 180 -17.66 -9.53 3.32
N LEU A 181 -16.92 -8.51 3.75
CA LEU A 181 -15.84 -8.63 4.73
C LEU A 181 -16.30 -9.35 6.00
N HIS A 182 -17.47 -9.00 6.52
CA HIS A 182 -18.01 -9.58 7.74
C HIS A 182 -18.32 -11.08 7.58
N GLN A 183 -19.13 -11.44 6.58
CA GLN A 183 -19.55 -12.82 6.31
C GLN A 183 -18.34 -13.72 5.97
N ARG A 184 -17.42 -13.24 5.13
CA ARG A 184 -16.25 -14.00 4.70
C ARG A 184 -15.24 -14.22 5.83
N SER A 185 -15.10 -13.25 6.73
CA SER A 185 -14.27 -13.41 7.93
C SER A 185 -14.82 -14.53 8.83
N ILE A 186 -16.14 -14.61 9.02
CA ILE A 186 -16.79 -15.69 9.79
C ILE A 186 -16.56 -17.05 9.12
N LEU A 187 -16.75 -17.14 7.80
CA LEU A 187 -16.54 -18.38 7.04
C LEU A 187 -15.08 -18.86 7.14
N MET A 188 -14.14 -17.93 7.12
CA MET A 188 -12.72 -18.24 7.26
C MET A 188 -12.37 -18.77 8.64
N VAL A 189 -12.93 -18.20 9.71
CA VAL A 189 -12.74 -18.74 11.07
C VAL A 189 -13.31 -20.15 11.18
N ARG A 190 -14.48 -20.40 10.60
CA ARG A 190 -15.07 -21.75 10.57
C ARG A 190 -14.18 -22.72 9.80
N ALA A 191 -13.68 -22.34 8.64
CA ALA A 191 -12.75 -23.15 7.86
C ALA A 191 -11.49 -23.51 8.67
N ILE A 192 -10.89 -22.52 9.35
CA ILE A 192 -9.71 -22.73 10.22
C ILE A 192 -10.04 -23.72 11.35
N SER A 193 -11.20 -23.58 11.99
CA SER A 193 -11.61 -24.48 13.08
C SER A 193 -11.82 -25.92 12.61
N LEU A 194 -12.30 -26.12 11.38
CA LEU A 194 -12.51 -27.45 10.80
C LEU A 194 -11.21 -28.10 10.34
N SER A 195 -10.23 -27.31 9.89
CA SER A 195 -8.90 -27.82 9.53
C SER A 195 -8.00 -28.12 10.73
N ALA A 196 -8.39 -27.69 11.93
CA ALA A 196 -7.68 -27.98 13.18
C ALA A 196 -8.12 -29.30 13.85
N GLN A 197 -9.14 -29.97 13.31
CA GLN A 197 -9.64 -31.29 13.73
C GLN A 197 -8.97 -32.39 12.92
#